data_AF-A0A284RQK1-F1
#
_entry.id   AF-A0A284RQK1-F1
#
_cell.length_a   1.000
_cell.length_b   1.000
_cell.length_c   1.000
_cell.angle_alpha   90.00
_cell.angle_beta   90.00
_cell.angle_gamma   90.00
#
_symmetry.space_group_name_H-M   'P 1'
#
loop_
_entity.id
_entity.type
_entity.pdbx_description
1 polymer ?
#
loop_
_entity_poly.entity_id
_entity_poly.type
_entity_poly.pdbx_seq_one_letter_code
_entity_poly.pdbx_strand_id
1 'polypeptide(L)'
;MSSNPGVQNIVIQSTSALPLWSVEPLKQYVERFSETFNENNFDRMAITRQESIIDRLIRVSLRFDTWSRHLMYIDRPSTETYAEVLCVIAYLRTNQIVNLVKAQFMESPDKRLCLQPIVWARLLQKLLPFILKSGLTPLFLMIPPDYWHADYKPPPLFPKNNQKIRSISNKDHRAVSLEMAVSTHLYPDIADALFECCTLVNDSIFHPDPVVDEFPAPQDPRLRSLLTLAGSSSIRKTAINPSMKQLFDKVLRNINTYMGLQGDVPNHETPSFELDSNRYAVLKLLYTLVSSDDFGTTMMVDNQRTTLMMFLQVLNSTAPRPGFLPSDWCTPTMAFNFTQIAFEPPDWTLSSDFVTLRFVYEFLQLDGPIANQIFSRFVSGRLLDYVVKFRGDIEILGRQYLQGILGAFVSRVRRSDAAVAYLFELDNIFAVCAMYIIWRDIPGLHLLAQCCPDHPVWTECLQKLDTIPEHFELWPQCREYILRTVSDFRVLIKGGEPAARSTVSSLWRRLRRRRGNIGKELTGASKV
;
A
#
# COMPACT_ATOMS: atom_id res chain seq x y z
N MET A 1 -1.36 -56.95 -10.23
CA MET A 1 -0.15 -56.43 -10.93
C MET A 1 1.06 -57.28 -10.54
N SER A 2 2.15 -57.24 -11.31
CA SER A 2 3.31 -58.15 -11.14
C SER A 2 4.13 -57.83 -9.87
N SER A 3 4.51 -58.86 -9.11
CA SER A 3 5.47 -58.79 -7.98
C SER A 3 6.93 -58.75 -8.43
N ASN A 4 7.19 -58.65 -9.74
CA ASN A 4 8.53 -58.58 -10.29
C ASN A 4 9.17 -57.21 -9.97
N PRO A 5 10.31 -57.17 -9.27
CA PRO A 5 11.02 -55.93 -8.91
C PRO A 5 11.38 -55.04 -10.11
N GLY A 6 11.65 -55.63 -11.28
CA GLY A 6 11.96 -54.89 -12.51
C GLY A 6 10.77 -54.11 -13.06
N VAL A 7 9.57 -54.71 -13.02
CA VAL A 7 8.33 -54.04 -13.45
C VAL A 7 7.98 -52.90 -12.50
N GLN A 8 8.16 -53.10 -11.20
CA GLN A 8 7.94 -52.07 -10.18
C GLN A 8 8.92 -50.90 -10.32
N ASN A 9 10.18 -51.17 -10.65
CA ASN A 9 11.17 -50.13 -10.93
C ASN A 9 10.81 -49.32 -12.19
N ILE A 10 10.33 -49.96 -13.26
CA ILE A 10 9.86 -49.25 -14.45
C ILE A 10 8.65 -48.37 -14.12
N VAL A 11 7.72 -48.84 -13.29
CA VAL A 11 6.56 -48.05 -12.85
C VAL A 11 6.99 -46.85 -12.01
N ILE A 12 7.89 -47.04 -11.02
CA ILE A 12 8.47 -45.95 -10.22
C ILE A 12 9.20 -44.96 -11.12
N GLN A 13 10.03 -45.42 -12.06
CA GLN A 13 10.77 -44.54 -12.96
C GLN A 13 9.85 -43.76 -13.90
N SER A 14 8.88 -44.43 -14.50
CA SER A 14 7.94 -43.80 -15.43
C SER A 14 7.05 -42.79 -14.72
N THR A 15 6.52 -43.14 -13.54
CA THR A 15 5.74 -42.20 -12.72
C THR A 15 6.60 -41.08 -12.15
N SER A 16 7.90 -41.32 -11.86
CA SER A 16 8.83 -40.30 -11.41
C SER A 16 9.07 -39.21 -12.46
N ALA A 17 9.15 -39.62 -13.73
CA ALA A 17 9.42 -38.78 -14.90
C ALA A 17 8.18 -38.05 -15.44
N LEU A 18 6.99 -38.48 -15.04
CA LEU A 18 5.75 -37.80 -15.41
C LEU A 18 5.66 -36.42 -14.77
N PRO A 19 5.24 -35.39 -15.50
CA PRO A 19 4.99 -34.09 -14.89
C PRO A 19 3.96 -34.20 -13.76
N LEU A 20 4.11 -33.39 -12.70
CA LEU A 20 3.21 -33.41 -11.54
C LEU A 20 1.71 -33.23 -11.91
N TRP A 21 1.41 -32.59 -13.05
CA TRP A 21 0.05 -32.37 -13.55
C TRP A 21 -0.66 -33.62 -14.11
N SER A 22 0.08 -34.65 -14.53
CA SER A 22 -0.51 -35.89 -15.08
C SER A 22 -1.03 -36.84 -13.99
N VAL A 23 -0.91 -36.44 -12.72
CA VAL A 23 -1.15 -37.27 -11.54
C VAL A 23 -2.60 -37.23 -11.06
N GLU A 24 -3.34 -36.15 -11.26
CA GLU A 24 -4.74 -36.06 -10.80
C GLU A 24 -5.66 -37.09 -11.50
N PRO A 25 -5.53 -37.32 -12.82
CA PRO A 25 -6.20 -38.46 -13.49
C PRO A 25 -5.69 -39.82 -12.99
N LEU A 26 -4.40 -39.93 -12.65
CA LEU A 26 -3.80 -41.16 -12.09
C LEU A 26 -4.23 -41.42 -10.64
N LYS A 27 -4.64 -40.38 -9.90
CA LYS A 27 -5.15 -40.51 -8.54
C LYS A 27 -6.43 -41.32 -8.46
N GLN A 28 -7.26 -41.27 -9.49
CA GLN A 28 -8.45 -42.14 -9.59
C GLN A 28 -8.09 -43.63 -9.70
N TYR A 29 -6.83 -43.95 -10.04
CA TYR A 29 -6.29 -45.30 -10.08
C TYR A 29 -5.36 -45.60 -8.88
N VAL A 30 -5.26 -44.72 -7.87
CA VAL A 30 -4.30 -44.79 -6.75
C VAL A 30 -4.38 -46.07 -5.95
N GLU A 31 -5.56 -46.64 -5.73
CA GLU A 31 -5.66 -47.93 -5.01
C GLU A 31 -4.86 -49.04 -5.71
N ARG A 32 -4.80 -49.03 -7.05
CA ARG A 32 -3.99 -50.00 -7.82
C ARG A 32 -2.50 -49.67 -7.82
N PHE A 33 -2.15 -48.39 -7.71
CA PHE A 33 -0.75 -47.94 -7.68
C PHE A 33 -0.13 -48.03 -6.27
N SER A 34 -0.88 -47.75 -5.20
CA SER A 34 -0.40 -47.82 -3.82
C SER A 34 0.00 -49.24 -3.43
N GLU A 35 -0.75 -50.26 -3.89
CA GLU A 35 -0.37 -51.68 -3.78
C GLU A 35 0.99 -52.00 -4.44
N THR A 36 1.34 -51.26 -5.51
CA THR A 36 2.60 -51.43 -6.25
C THR A 36 3.78 -50.76 -5.53
N PHE A 37 3.51 -49.67 -4.79
CA PHE A 37 4.48 -48.94 -3.96
C PHE A 37 4.55 -49.48 -2.52
N ASN A 38 4.56 -50.82 -2.36
CA ASN A 38 4.72 -51.47 -1.07
C ASN A 38 6.03 -50.99 -0.38
N GLU A 39 5.98 -50.70 0.92
CA GLU A 39 7.08 -50.09 1.71
C GLU A 39 8.42 -50.82 1.50
N ASN A 40 8.38 -52.16 1.41
CA ASN A 40 9.55 -53.01 1.22
C ASN A 40 10.33 -52.73 -0.09
N ASN A 41 9.66 -52.31 -1.17
CA ASN A 41 10.33 -52.01 -2.45
C ASN A 41 10.91 -50.60 -2.46
N PHE A 42 10.18 -49.66 -1.85
CA PHE A 42 10.65 -48.30 -1.61
C PHE A 42 11.92 -48.30 -0.75
N ASP A 43 11.92 -49.12 0.31
CA ASP A 43 13.07 -49.33 1.19
C ASP A 43 14.27 -49.94 0.44
N ARG A 44 14.06 -50.96 -0.40
CA ARG A 44 15.15 -51.57 -1.21
C ARG A 44 15.82 -50.58 -2.14
N MET A 45 15.06 -49.68 -2.77
CA MET A 45 15.65 -48.63 -3.62
C MET A 45 16.36 -47.57 -2.80
N ALA A 46 15.77 -47.15 -1.68
CA ALA A 46 16.37 -46.14 -0.80
C ALA A 46 17.67 -46.63 -0.12
N ILE A 47 17.85 -47.93 0.10
CA ILE A 47 19.10 -48.53 0.63
C ILE A 47 20.31 -48.27 -0.27
N THR A 48 20.12 -48.05 -1.58
CA THR A 48 21.22 -47.76 -2.51
C THR A 48 21.90 -46.41 -2.27
N ARG A 49 21.26 -45.50 -1.51
CA ARG A 49 21.73 -44.15 -1.14
C ARG A 49 22.14 -43.24 -2.31
N GLN A 50 21.78 -43.58 -3.55
CA GLN A 50 22.05 -42.75 -4.72
C GLN A 50 21.06 -41.59 -4.81
N GLU A 51 21.57 -40.36 -4.91
CA GLU A 51 20.75 -39.14 -4.95
C GLU A 51 19.73 -39.15 -6.11
N SER A 52 20.10 -39.68 -7.28
CA SER A 52 19.19 -39.80 -8.43
C SER A 52 18.02 -40.77 -8.21
N ILE A 53 18.21 -41.79 -7.36
CA ILE A 53 17.13 -42.73 -6.96
C ILE A 53 16.27 -42.07 -5.89
N ILE A 54 16.90 -41.33 -4.96
CA ILE A 54 16.22 -40.60 -3.90
C ILE A 54 15.32 -39.49 -4.46
N ASP A 55 15.80 -38.64 -5.38
CA ASP A 55 14.99 -37.61 -6.05
C ASP A 55 13.72 -38.23 -6.67
N ARG A 56 13.87 -39.38 -7.35
CA ARG A 56 12.73 -40.11 -7.94
C ARG A 56 11.75 -40.59 -6.87
N LEU A 57 12.25 -41.16 -5.78
CA LEU A 57 11.43 -41.63 -4.67
C LEU A 57 10.70 -40.46 -4.00
N ILE A 58 11.35 -39.32 -3.78
CA ILE A 58 10.73 -38.11 -3.25
C ILE A 58 9.64 -37.61 -4.19
N ARG A 59 9.88 -37.53 -5.50
CA ARG A 59 8.83 -37.13 -6.46
C ARG A 59 7.63 -38.06 -6.42
N VAL A 60 7.84 -39.37 -6.29
CA VAL A 60 6.75 -40.35 -6.12
C VAL A 60 6.03 -40.14 -4.78
N SER A 61 6.76 -39.93 -3.70
CA SER A 61 6.21 -39.60 -2.38
C SER A 61 5.38 -38.31 -2.36
N LEU A 62 5.83 -37.26 -3.05
CA LEU A 62 5.09 -36.00 -3.20
C LEU A 62 3.77 -36.18 -3.97
N ARG A 63 3.66 -37.23 -4.79
CA ARG A 63 2.49 -37.54 -5.62
C ARG A 63 1.49 -38.48 -4.94
N PHE A 64 2.00 -39.49 -4.24
CA PHE A 64 1.20 -40.61 -3.72
C PHE A 64 1.14 -40.69 -2.19
N ASP A 65 1.80 -39.75 -1.49
CA ASP A 65 1.87 -39.70 -0.03
C ASP A 65 2.47 -40.96 0.63
N THR A 66 3.38 -41.62 -0.10
CA THR A 66 4.17 -42.75 0.38
C THR A 66 5.52 -42.26 0.92
N TRP A 67 6.16 -42.98 1.84
CA TRP A 67 7.50 -42.62 2.32
C TRP A 67 8.30 -43.85 2.76
N SER A 68 9.63 -43.72 2.84
CA SER A 68 10.55 -44.77 3.30
C SER A 68 11.40 -44.26 4.46
N ARG A 69 11.60 -45.11 5.49
CA ARG A 69 12.50 -44.81 6.62
C ARG A 69 13.95 -44.67 6.16
N HIS A 70 14.32 -45.31 5.07
CA HIS A 70 15.69 -45.31 4.56
C HIS A 70 16.11 -43.97 3.94
N LEU A 71 15.15 -43.10 3.59
CA LEU A 71 15.41 -41.71 3.21
C LEU A 71 16.09 -40.89 4.33
N MET A 72 16.09 -41.38 5.58
CA MET A 72 16.79 -40.72 6.69
C MET A 72 18.31 -40.94 6.72
N TYR A 73 18.80 -41.95 6.02
CA TYR A 73 20.20 -42.41 6.10
C TYR A 73 21.01 -42.06 4.84
N ILE A 74 20.63 -40.98 4.17
CA ILE A 74 21.33 -40.48 2.99
C ILE A 74 22.67 -39.90 3.44
N ASP A 75 23.75 -40.41 2.86
CA ASP A 75 25.09 -39.87 3.12
C ASP A 75 25.30 -38.61 2.29
N ARG A 76 25.41 -37.46 2.97
CA ARG A 76 25.76 -36.14 2.39
C ARG A 76 24.84 -35.69 1.22
N PRO A 77 23.52 -35.58 1.43
CA PRO A 77 22.64 -35.00 0.40
C PRO A 77 23.01 -33.53 0.13
N SER A 78 22.74 -33.06 -1.10
CA SER A 78 22.65 -31.62 -1.36
C SER A 78 21.60 -30.96 -0.44
N THR A 79 21.70 -29.65 -0.21
CA THR A 79 20.78 -28.95 0.69
C THR A 79 19.35 -28.98 0.17
N GLU A 80 19.17 -28.94 -1.15
CA GLU A 80 17.88 -29.08 -1.83
C GLU A 80 17.31 -30.48 -1.64
N THR A 81 18.07 -31.54 -1.92
CA THR A 81 17.64 -32.93 -1.69
C THR A 81 17.31 -33.14 -0.21
N TYR A 82 18.07 -32.56 0.71
CA TYR A 82 17.77 -32.62 2.14
C TYR A 82 16.43 -31.96 2.49
N ALA A 83 16.13 -30.80 1.91
CA ALA A 83 14.85 -30.11 2.08
C ALA A 83 13.66 -30.95 1.56
N GLU A 84 13.84 -31.57 0.40
CA GLU A 84 12.85 -32.45 -0.22
C GLU A 84 12.60 -33.72 0.61
N VAL A 85 13.65 -34.28 1.21
CA VAL A 85 13.54 -35.40 2.15
C VAL A 85 12.75 -35.00 3.41
N LEU A 86 13.06 -33.84 4.00
CA LEU A 86 12.34 -33.31 5.17
C LEU A 86 10.84 -33.09 4.87
N CYS A 87 10.51 -32.74 3.63
CA CYS A 87 9.15 -32.56 3.15
C CYS A 87 8.34 -33.88 3.15
N VAL A 88 8.98 -35.02 2.87
CA VAL A 88 8.31 -36.32 2.73
C VAL A 88 8.26 -37.13 4.03
N ILE A 89 9.24 -36.99 4.93
CA ILE A 89 9.33 -37.79 6.16
C ILE A 89 8.14 -37.60 7.10
N ALA A 90 7.53 -38.68 7.59
CA ALA A 90 6.37 -38.64 8.50
C ALA A 90 6.70 -38.14 9.93
N TYR A 91 7.95 -38.27 10.40
CA TYR A 91 8.34 -37.88 11.76
C TYR A 91 8.62 -36.37 11.89
N LEU A 92 8.15 -35.79 13.00
CA LEU A 92 8.28 -34.36 13.35
C LEU A 92 9.75 -33.94 13.55
N ARG A 93 10.39 -33.50 12.47
CA ARG A 93 11.66 -32.75 12.51
C ARG A 93 11.43 -31.25 12.41
N THR A 94 10.42 -30.75 13.11
CA THR A 94 9.94 -29.36 13.02
C THR A 94 11.07 -28.35 13.24
N ASN A 95 11.99 -28.59 14.18
CA ASN A 95 13.13 -27.69 14.41
C ASN A 95 14.06 -27.57 13.20
N GLN A 96 14.29 -28.66 12.46
CA GLN A 96 15.13 -28.64 11.26
C GLN A 96 14.44 -27.90 10.12
N ILE A 97 13.12 -28.11 9.96
CA ILE A 97 12.32 -27.41 8.96
C ILE A 97 12.23 -25.91 9.29
N VAL A 98 12.02 -25.53 10.55
CA VAL A 98 12.00 -24.13 11.00
C VAL A 98 13.35 -23.47 10.72
N ASN A 99 14.46 -24.13 11.05
CA ASN A 99 15.80 -23.57 10.81
C ASN A 99 16.08 -23.41 9.31
N LEU A 100 15.68 -24.39 8.49
CA LEU A 100 15.81 -24.33 7.04
C LEU A 100 15.01 -23.15 6.46
N VAL A 101 13.76 -22.98 6.88
CA VAL A 101 12.90 -21.87 6.44
C VAL A 101 13.47 -20.52 6.91
N LYS A 102 13.94 -20.44 8.16
CA LYS A 102 14.58 -19.22 8.69
C LYS A 102 15.84 -18.82 7.94
N ALA A 103 16.66 -19.79 7.54
CA ALA A 103 17.86 -19.52 6.75
C ALA A 103 17.52 -18.77 5.45
N GLN A 104 16.36 -19.07 4.84
CA GLN A 104 15.92 -18.43 3.60
C GLN A 104 15.63 -16.93 3.76
N PHE A 105 15.37 -16.46 4.99
CA PHE A 105 15.15 -15.03 5.26
C PHE A 105 16.46 -14.24 5.41
N MET A 106 17.54 -14.91 5.81
CA MET A 106 18.81 -14.27 6.15
C MET A 106 19.89 -14.45 5.08
N GLU A 107 19.79 -15.50 4.26
CA GLU A 107 20.78 -15.80 3.23
C GLU A 107 20.69 -14.86 2.02
N SER A 108 21.86 -14.59 1.42
CA SER A 108 21.99 -13.86 0.16
C SER A 108 21.22 -14.58 -0.95
N PRO A 109 20.63 -13.86 -1.92
CA PRO A 109 19.83 -14.46 -2.99
C PRO A 109 20.46 -15.68 -3.67
N ASP A 110 21.77 -15.65 -3.91
CA ASP A 110 22.54 -16.71 -4.58
C ASP A 110 22.71 -18.00 -3.74
N LYS A 111 22.41 -17.93 -2.44
CA LYS A 111 22.49 -19.04 -1.48
C LYS A 111 21.13 -19.57 -1.07
N ARG A 112 20.04 -18.86 -1.42
CA ARG A 112 18.68 -19.28 -1.09
C ARG A 112 18.33 -20.52 -1.88
N LEU A 113 17.68 -21.47 -1.20
CA LEU A 113 17.22 -22.70 -1.81
C LEU A 113 16.17 -22.41 -2.87
N CYS A 114 16.35 -23.04 -4.02
CA CYS A 114 15.33 -23.09 -5.05
C CYS A 114 14.68 -24.47 -4.99
N LEU A 115 13.43 -24.54 -4.53
CA LEU A 115 12.65 -25.78 -4.44
C LEU A 115 11.40 -25.68 -5.29
N GLN A 116 10.83 -26.82 -5.66
CA GLN A 116 9.51 -26.82 -6.29
C GLN A 116 8.47 -26.24 -5.30
N PRO A 117 7.50 -25.44 -5.76
CA PRO A 117 6.51 -24.83 -4.86
C PRO A 117 5.71 -25.82 -4.01
N ILE A 118 5.48 -27.06 -4.48
CA ILE A 118 4.86 -28.14 -3.71
C ILE A 118 5.70 -28.56 -2.49
N VAL A 119 7.03 -28.52 -2.62
CA VAL A 119 7.96 -28.83 -1.54
C VAL A 119 7.87 -27.73 -0.49
N TRP A 120 7.87 -26.46 -0.90
CA TRP A 120 7.63 -25.33 0.01
C TRP A 120 6.29 -25.44 0.74
N ALA A 121 5.22 -25.74 0.01
CA ALA A 121 3.87 -25.89 0.58
C ALA A 121 3.84 -26.94 1.70
N ARG A 122 4.40 -28.13 1.45
CA ARG A 122 4.44 -29.24 2.42
C ARG A 122 5.39 -28.96 3.59
N LEU A 123 6.53 -28.31 3.37
CA LEU A 123 7.42 -27.88 4.46
C LEU A 123 6.70 -26.91 5.39
N LEU A 124 6.03 -25.90 4.84
CA LEU A 124 5.26 -24.92 5.61
C LEU A 124 4.05 -25.56 6.29
N GLN A 125 3.38 -26.53 5.65
CA GLN A 125 2.27 -27.29 6.24
C GLN A 125 2.69 -28.01 7.54
N LYS A 126 3.92 -28.53 7.60
CA LYS A 126 4.48 -29.17 8.81
C LYS A 126 4.89 -28.19 9.91
N LEU A 127 4.95 -26.89 9.59
CA LEU A 127 5.24 -25.83 10.56
C LEU A 127 3.98 -25.21 11.18
N LEU A 128 2.79 -25.69 10.79
CA LEU A 128 1.54 -25.20 11.34
C LEU A 128 1.27 -25.76 12.75
N PRO A 129 0.61 -24.98 13.63
CA PRO A 129 0.21 -23.59 13.43
C PRO A 129 1.42 -22.64 13.48
N PHE A 130 1.39 -21.57 12.69
CA PHE A 130 2.40 -20.52 12.86
C PHE A 130 2.20 -19.83 14.23
N ILE A 131 3.28 -19.29 14.77
CA ILE A 131 3.23 -18.49 16.00
C ILE A 131 4.05 -17.24 15.74
N LEU A 132 3.60 -16.06 16.19
CA LEU A 132 4.34 -14.81 15.94
C LEU A 132 5.78 -14.86 16.48
N LYS A 133 6.00 -15.58 17.59
CA LYS A 133 7.31 -15.82 18.21
C LYS A 133 8.15 -16.91 17.52
N SER A 134 7.60 -17.64 16.55
CA SER A 134 8.32 -18.71 15.84
C SER A 134 9.45 -18.19 14.95
N GLY A 135 9.51 -16.88 14.67
CA GLY A 135 10.46 -16.26 13.75
C GLY A 135 10.09 -16.46 12.27
N LEU A 136 8.84 -16.83 11.99
CA LEU A 136 8.28 -16.95 10.64
C LEU A 136 7.53 -15.69 10.18
N THR A 137 7.59 -14.62 10.97
CA THR A 137 7.03 -13.29 10.62
C THR A 137 7.38 -12.81 9.20
N PRO A 138 8.58 -13.05 8.65
CA PRO A 138 8.89 -12.66 7.28
C PRO A 138 7.96 -13.25 6.21
N LEU A 139 7.27 -14.37 6.46
CA LEU A 139 6.25 -14.90 5.54
C LEU A 139 5.11 -13.91 5.31
N PHE A 140 4.74 -13.13 6.32
CA PHE A 140 3.72 -12.08 6.20
C PHE A 140 4.17 -10.98 5.21
N LEU A 141 5.47 -10.66 5.22
CA LEU A 141 6.05 -9.62 4.35
C LEU A 141 6.03 -10.04 2.87
N MET A 142 6.06 -11.35 2.60
CA MET A 142 6.03 -11.94 1.26
C MET A 142 4.64 -11.97 0.62
N ILE A 143 3.58 -11.65 1.37
CA ILE A 143 2.21 -11.57 0.82
C ILE A 143 2.12 -10.34 -0.11
N PRO A 144 1.68 -10.52 -1.37
CA PRO A 144 1.66 -9.45 -2.35
C PRO A 144 0.66 -8.35 -1.97
N PRO A 145 0.92 -7.08 -2.34
CA PRO A 145 -0.02 -5.96 -2.08
C PRO A 145 -1.43 -6.24 -2.61
N ASP A 146 -1.54 -6.84 -3.79
CA ASP A 146 -2.82 -7.10 -4.46
C ASP A 146 -3.78 -7.97 -3.64
N TYR A 147 -3.24 -8.84 -2.78
CA TYR A 147 -4.02 -9.67 -1.86
C TYR A 147 -4.80 -8.84 -0.83
N TRP A 148 -4.32 -7.63 -0.51
CA TRP A 148 -4.88 -6.80 0.54
C TRP A 148 -5.96 -5.83 0.02
N HIS A 149 -6.22 -5.76 -1.28
CA HIS A 149 -7.33 -4.96 -1.78
C HIS A 149 -8.69 -5.50 -1.29
N ALA A 150 -9.60 -4.59 -0.96
CA ALA A 150 -10.93 -4.95 -0.49
C ALA A 150 -11.72 -5.77 -1.53
N ASP A 151 -11.54 -5.48 -2.82
CA ASP A 151 -12.19 -6.15 -3.96
C ASP A 151 -11.42 -7.38 -4.48
N TYR A 152 -10.36 -7.79 -3.79
CA TYR A 152 -9.58 -8.98 -4.13
C TYR A 152 -10.48 -10.20 -4.32
N LYS A 153 -10.27 -10.88 -5.45
CA LYS A 153 -10.89 -12.16 -5.76
C LYS A 153 -9.83 -13.23 -5.66
N PRO A 154 -10.02 -14.27 -4.83
CA PRO A 154 -9.07 -15.37 -4.77
C PRO A 154 -8.92 -15.98 -6.16
N PRO A 155 -7.69 -16.35 -6.57
CA PRO A 155 -7.51 -17.09 -7.81
C PRO A 155 -8.30 -18.41 -7.75
N PRO A 156 -8.58 -19.06 -8.88
CA PRO A 156 -9.14 -20.42 -8.87
C PRO A 156 -8.14 -21.35 -8.16
N LEU A 157 -8.48 -21.74 -6.93
CA LEU A 157 -7.62 -22.54 -6.06
C LEU A 157 -8.02 -24.02 -6.12
N PHE A 158 -7.03 -24.90 -6.08
CA PHE A 158 -7.24 -26.35 -6.03
C PHE A 158 -7.88 -26.81 -4.70
N PRO A 159 -8.51 -28.00 -4.67
CA PRO A 159 -9.03 -28.59 -3.45
C PRO A 159 -7.94 -28.73 -2.38
N LYS A 160 -8.28 -28.42 -1.13
CA LYS A 160 -7.35 -28.47 0.02
C LYS A 160 -6.95 -29.90 0.43
N ASN A 161 -7.68 -30.95 0.01
CA ASN A 161 -7.40 -32.37 0.32
C ASN A 161 -6.93 -32.60 1.78
N ASN A 162 -7.69 -32.08 2.76
CA ASN A 162 -7.40 -32.10 4.21
C ASN A 162 -6.14 -31.34 4.67
N GLN A 163 -5.45 -30.60 3.80
CA GLN A 163 -4.32 -29.74 4.13
C GLN A 163 -4.77 -28.28 4.32
N LYS A 164 -4.05 -27.52 5.16
CA LYS A 164 -4.35 -26.09 5.39
C LYS A 164 -3.72 -25.22 4.30
N ILE A 165 -2.52 -25.58 3.85
CA ILE A 165 -1.78 -25.01 2.73
C ILE A 165 -1.96 -25.94 1.54
N ARG A 166 -2.50 -25.41 0.44
CA ARG A 166 -2.73 -26.19 -0.77
C ARG A 166 -1.41 -26.51 -1.43
N SER A 167 -1.34 -27.72 -1.99
CA SER A 167 -0.38 -27.99 -3.04
C SER A 167 -0.74 -27.17 -4.28
N ILE A 168 0.24 -26.47 -4.83
CA ILE A 168 0.10 -25.73 -6.09
C ILE A 168 0.09 -26.75 -7.23
N SER A 169 -0.82 -26.59 -8.20
CA SER A 169 -0.92 -27.46 -9.38
C SER A 169 -1.02 -26.66 -10.68
N ASN A 170 -0.48 -27.27 -11.74
CA ASN A 170 -0.72 -27.09 -13.20
C ASN A 170 0.45 -26.61 -14.06
N LYS A 171 1.63 -26.33 -13.52
CA LYS A 171 2.87 -26.24 -14.31
C LYS A 171 3.97 -27.01 -13.59
N ASP A 172 4.92 -27.59 -14.33
CA ASP A 172 6.25 -27.82 -13.75
C ASP A 172 6.80 -26.44 -13.43
N HIS A 173 6.48 -25.97 -12.24
CA HIS A 173 7.05 -24.74 -11.74
C HIS A 173 8.53 -25.03 -11.57
N ARG A 174 9.34 -24.21 -12.25
CA ARG A 174 10.79 -24.19 -12.02
C ARG A 174 11.02 -24.11 -10.51
N ALA A 175 12.11 -24.70 -10.05
CA ALA A 175 12.55 -24.51 -8.69
C ALA A 175 12.67 -23.01 -8.42
N VAL A 176 12.03 -22.54 -7.35
CA VAL A 176 11.94 -21.13 -6.98
C VAL A 176 12.28 -20.94 -5.52
N SER A 177 12.71 -19.73 -5.17
CA SER A 177 12.90 -19.34 -3.78
C SER A 177 11.58 -19.37 -3.00
N LEU A 178 11.68 -19.46 -1.67
CA LEU A 178 10.54 -19.36 -0.76
C LEU A 178 9.72 -18.08 -1.01
N GLU A 179 10.39 -16.95 -1.18
CA GLU A 179 9.76 -15.65 -1.44
C GLU A 179 8.90 -15.66 -2.72
N MET A 180 9.46 -16.21 -3.80
CA MET A 180 8.74 -16.33 -5.07
C MET A 180 7.57 -17.32 -4.93
N ALA A 181 7.77 -18.47 -4.27
CA ALA A 181 6.70 -19.44 -4.04
C ALA A 181 5.54 -18.84 -3.23
N VAL A 182 5.83 -18.07 -2.17
CA VAL A 182 4.80 -17.41 -1.36
C VAL A 182 4.10 -16.34 -2.17
N SER A 183 4.83 -15.36 -2.70
CA SER A 183 4.26 -14.18 -3.36
C SER A 183 3.41 -14.52 -4.60
N THR A 184 3.70 -15.61 -5.30
CA THR A 184 3.00 -15.99 -6.54
C THR A 184 1.96 -17.08 -6.37
N HIS A 185 2.11 -17.95 -5.37
CA HIS A 185 1.34 -19.20 -5.34
C HIS A 185 0.79 -19.58 -3.96
N LEU A 186 1.54 -19.40 -2.87
CA LEU A 186 1.11 -19.84 -1.53
C LEU A 186 0.44 -18.75 -0.70
N TYR A 187 0.53 -17.48 -1.12
CA TYR A 187 0.10 -16.34 -0.30
C TYR A 187 -1.33 -16.43 0.28
N PRO A 188 -2.37 -16.97 -0.40
CA PRO A 188 -3.70 -17.05 0.21
C PRO A 188 -3.73 -17.98 1.41
N ASP A 189 -3.14 -19.17 1.30
CA ASP A 189 -3.15 -20.15 2.39
C ASP A 189 -2.17 -19.76 3.51
N ILE A 190 -1.06 -19.10 3.16
CA ILE A 190 -0.14 -18.53 4.16
C ILE A 190 -0.82 -17.41 4.93
N ALA A 191 -1.59 -16.55 4.27
CA ALA A 191 -2.36 -15.52 4.94
C ALA A 191 -3.42 -16.12 5.87
N ASP A 192 -4.20 -17.10 5.41
CA ASP A 192 -5.18 -17.83 6.24
C ASP A 192 -4.54 -18.41 7.50
N ALA A 193 -3.40 -19.10 7.35
CA ALA A 193 -2.66 -19.68 8.46
C ALA A 193 -2.13 -18.62 9.45
N LEU A 194 -1.71 -17.45 8.94
CA LEU A 194 -1.26 -16.33 9.77
C LEU A 194 -2.44 -15.64 10.49
N PHE A 195 -3.64 -15.62 9.90
CA PHE A 195 -4.84 -15.08 10.54
C PHE A 195 -5.27 -15.90 11.75
N GLU A 196 -5.17 -17.23 11.69
CA GLU A 196 -5.37 -18.08 12.86
C GLU A 196 -4.45 -17.65 14.02
N CYS A 197 -3.22 -17.24 13.73
CA CYS A 197 -2.28 -16.76 14.75
C CYS A 197 -2.70 -15.43 15.36
N CYS A 198 -3.35 -14.56 14.56
CA CYS A 198 -3.81 -13.25 15.02
C CYS A 198 -4.90 -13.39 16.10
N THR A 199 -5.65 -14.50 16.10
CA THR A 199 -6.63 -14.80 17.17
C THR A 199 -5.98 -15.03 18.54
N LEU A 200 -4.67 -15.29 18.59
CA LEU A 200 -3.91 -15.51 19.83
C LEU A 200 -3.27 -14.20 20.36
N VAL A 201 -3.45 -13.07 19.65
CA VAL A 201 -2.93 -11.76 20.05
C VAL A 201 -3.89 -11.14 21.07
N ASN A 202 -3.56 -11.35 22.35
CA ASN A 202 -4.42 -10.94 23.47
C ASN A 202 -4.19 -9.51 23.96
N ASP A 203 -3.15 -8.84 23.47
CA ASP A 203 -2.75 -7.49 23.89
C ASP A 203 -3.17 -6.39 22.89
N SER A 204 -4.11 -6.72 22.00
CA SER A 204 -4.66 -5.77 21.03
C SER A 204 -5.75 -4.92 21.65
N ILE A 205 -5.70 -3.61 21.42
CA ILE A 205 -6.79 -2.70 21.79
C ILE A 205 -7.98 -2.78 20.84
N PHE A 206 -7.85 -3.49 19.72
CA PHE A 206 -8.95 -3.71 18.79
C PHE A 206 -9.84 -4.84 19.29
N HIS A 207 -10.98 -4.47 19.88
CA HIS A 207 -12.03 -5.40 20.28
C HIS A 207 -13.32 -5.03 19.56
N PRO A 208 -13.83 -5.88 18.65
CA PRO A 208 -15.14 -5.67 18.06
C PRO A 208 -16.21 -5.96 19.12
N ASP A 209 -16.67 -4.93 19.83
CA ASP A 209 -17.81 -5.05 20.74
C ASP A 209 -19.08 -4.55 20.03
N PRO A 210 -19.98 -5.46 19.63
CA PRO A 210 -21.18 -5.09 18.89
C PRO A 210 -22.21 -4.31 19.72
N VAL A 211 -22.05 -4.21 21.05
CA VAL A 211 -23.01 -3.53 21.93
C VAL A 211 -22.73 -2.03 22.02
N VAL A 212 -21.46 -1.62 21.84
CA VAL A 212 -21.01 -0.22 22.00
C VAL A 212 -20.81 0.47 20.65
N ASP A 213 -20.64 -0.29 19.57
CA ASP A 213 -20.29 0.26 18.26
C ASP A 213 -21.47 0.61 17.37
N GLU A 214 -21.37 1.76 16.69
CA GLU A 214 -22.33 2.24 15.69
C GLU A 214 -22.43 1.27 14.49
N PHE A 215 -21.34 0.59 14.17
CA PHE A 215 -21.24 -0.38 13.08
C PHE A 215 -20.82 -1.75 13.59
N PRO A 216 -21.29 -2.84 12.94
CA PRO A 216 -20.78 -4.17 13.23
C PRO A 216 -19.30 -4.26 12.90
N ALA A 217 -18.63 -5.23 13.52
CA ALA A 217 -17.25 -5.56 13.21
C ALA A 217 -17.05 -5.82 11.70
N PRO A 218 -15.87 -5.48 11.15
CA PRO A 218 -15.52 -5.85 9.78
C PRO A 218 -15.73 -7.34 9.56
N GLN A 219 -16.43 -7.72 8.50
CA GLN A 219 -16.69 -9.13 8.19
C GLN A 219 -15.49 -9.81 7.52
N ASP A 220 -14.65 -9.03 6.84
CA ASP A 220 -13.47 -9.55 6.17
C ASP A 220 -12.39 -9.97 7.19
N PRO A 221 -12.00 -11.27 7.24
CA PRO A 221 -10.98 -11.75 8.17
C PRO A 221 -9.60 -11.10 7.97
N ARG A 222 -9.30 -10.64 6.74
CA ARG A 222 -8.04 -9.95 6.41
C ARG A 222 -7.97 -8.63 7.15
N LEU A 223 -9.01 -7.79 7.04
CA LEU A 223 -9.05 -6.50 7.72
C LEU A 223 -9.07 -6.67 9.24
N ARG A 224 -9.87 -7.61 9.76
CA ARG A 224 -9.89 -7.89 11.20
C ARG A 224 -8.50 -8.23 11.73
N SER A 225 -7.76 -9.10 11.03
CA SER A 225 -6.41 -9.50 11.43
C SER A 225 -5.43 -8.33 11.37
N LEU A 226 -5.49 -7.49 10.34
CA LEU A 226 -4.67 -6.28 10.24
C LEU A 226 -4.95 -5.31 11.40
N LEU A 227 -6.22 -5.08 11.75
CA LEU A 227 -6.61 -4.23 12.87
C LEU A 227 -6.16 -4.80 14.21
N THR A 228 -6.29 -6.12 14.40
CA THR A 228 -5.77 -6.81 15.60
C THR A 228 -4.27 -6.63 15.73
N LEU A 229 -3.49 -6.82 14.65
CA LEU A 229 -2.04 -6.64 14.68
C LEU A 229 -1.63 -5.17 14.91
N ALA A 230 -2.31 -4.23 14.27
CA ALA A 230 -2.06 -2.79 14.45
C ALA A 230 -2.38 -2.33 15.88
N GLY A 231 -3.41 -2.90 16.51
CA GLY A 231 -3.78 -2.59 17.90
C GLY A 231 -2.88 -3.21 18.97
N SER A 232 -2.07 -4.22 18.63
CA SER A 232 -1.22 -4.94 19.57
C SER A 232 -0.10 -4.05 20.12
N SER A 233 -0.03 -3.95 21.45
CA SER A 233 1.03 -3.17 22.12
C SER A 233 2.43 -3.76 21.88
N SER A 234 2.56 -5.09 21.85
CA SER A 234 3.83 -5.81 21.68
C SER A 234 4.38 -5.72 20.26
N ILE A 235 3.51 -5.55 19.26
CA ILE A 235 3.91 -5.28 17.88
C ILE A 235 4.28 -3.80 17.70
N ARG A 236 3.59 -2.88 18.39
CA ARG A 236 3.84 -1.43 18.33
C ARG A 236 5.11 -0.97 19.07
N LYS A 237 5.42 -1.56 20.23
CA LYS A 237 6.57 -1.21 21.08
C LYS A 237 7.87 -1.81 20.49
N THR A 238 8.38 -1.20 19.42
CA THR A 238 9.43 -1.76 18.55
C THR A 238 10.88 -1.42 18.93
N ALA A 239 11.18 -0.99 20.15
CA ALA A 239 12.55 -0.60 20.52
C ALA A 239 13.58 -1.77 20.49
N ILE A 240 13.15 -3.04 20.44
CA ILE A 240 14.02 -4.20 20.71
C ILE A 240 14.13 -5.18 19.51
N ASN A 241 13.25 -5.11 18.49
CA ASN A 241 13.24 -6.11 17.41
C ASN A 241 12.95 -5.52 16.00
N PRO A 242 13.96 -5.45 15.10
CA PRO A 242 13.81 -4.96 13.73
C PRO A 242 12.73 -5.69 12.90
N SER A 243 12.49 -6.98 13.16
CA SER A 243 11.47 -7.76 12.45
C SER A 243 10.05 -7.28 12.79
N MET A 244 9.82 -6.84 14.03
CA MET A 244 8.51 -6.31 14.44
C MET A 244 8.24 -4.92 13.87
N LYS A 245 9.28 -4.09 13.69
CA LYS A 245 9.16 -2.82 12.95
C LYS A 245 8.65 -3.06 11.54
N GLN A 246 9.31 -3.94 10.79
CA GLN A 246 8.91 -4.27 9.43
C GLN A 246 7.50 -4.86 9.35
N LEU A 247 7.12 -5.69 10.34
CA LEU A 247 5.75 -6.22 10.43
C LEU A 247 4.73 -5.09 10.59
N PHE A 248 4.94 -4.19 11.55
CA PHE A 248 4.01 -3.09 11.81
C PHE A 248 3.88 -2.16 10.59
N ASP A 249 5.00 -1.79 9.96
CA ASP A 249 5.00 -0.97 8.74
C ASP A 249 4.22 -1.65 7.61
N LYS A 250 4.41 -2.97 7.42
CA LYS A 250 3.69 -3.74 6.42
C LYS A 250 2.19 -3.83 6.75
N VAL A 251 1.82 -4.02 8.03
CA VAL A 251 0.42 -4.04 8.48
C VAL A 251 -0.26 -2.72 8.13
N LEU A 252 0.35 -1.58 8.47
CA LEU A 252 -0.16 -0.27 8.10
C LEU A 252 -0.30 -0.13 6.59
N ARG A 253 0.74 -0.43 5.81
CA ARG A 253 0.65 -0.37 4.33
C ARG A 253 -0.50 -1.24 3.78
N ASN A 254 -0.71 -2.43 4.33
CA ASN A 254 -1.80 -3.31 3.90
C ASN A 254 -3.17 -2.75 4.26
N ILE A 255 -3.34 -2.09 5.42
CA ILE A 255 -4.57 -1.35 5.76
C ILE A 255 -4.81 -0.23 4.74
N ASN A 256 -3.76 0.52 4.39
CA ASN A 256 -3.86 1.60 3.40
C ASN A 256 -4.32 1.08 2.02
N THR A 257 -3.80 -0.08 1.64
CA THR A 257 -4.14 -0.80 0.41
C THR A 257 -5.59 -1.26 0.42
N TYR A 258 -6.03 -1.82 1.55
CA TYR A 258 -7.40 -2.26 1.74
C TYR A 258 -8.39 -1.09 1.67
N MET A 259 -8.03 0.08 2.22
CA MET A 259 -8.85 1.29 2.19
C MET A 259 -8.85 2.02 0.82
N GLY A 260 -8.06 1.56 -0.16
CA GLY A 260 -7.99 2.21 -1.47
C GLY A 260 -7.30 3.57 -1.44
N LEU A 261 -6.40 3.80 -0.47
CA LEU A 261 -5.71 5.07 -0.24
C LEU A 261 -4.30 5.10 -0.88
N GLN A 262 -3.98 4.11 -1.72
CA GLN A 262 -2.76 4.13 -2.52
C GLN A 262 -2.92 5.11 -3.69
N GLY A 263 -2.20 6.22 -3.61
CA GLY A 263 -2.13 7.24 -4.65
C GLY A 263 -1.01 8.21 -4.30
N ASP A 264 -0.08 8.39 -5.23
CA ASP A 264 1.11 9.21 -5.00
C ASP A 264 0.87 10.69 -5.26
N VAL A 265 -0.22 11.13 -5.90
CA VAL A 265 -0.35 12.53 -6.35
C VAL A 265 -1.60 13.23 -5.76
N PRO A 266 -1.46 14.32 -4.99
CA PRO A 266 -2.57 15.11 -4.43
C PRO A 266 -3.24 16.04 -5.47
N ASN A 267 -3.13 15.73 -6.77
CA ASN A 267 -3.77 16.48 -7.85
C ASN A 267 -5.22 16.04 -8.11
N HIS A 268 -5.70 15.05 -7.37
CA HIS A 268 -7.09 14.61 -7.44
C HIS A 268 -7.77 14.93 -6.11
N GLU A 269 -8.96 15.53 -6.19
CA GLU A 269 -9.89 15.65 -5.06
C GLU A 269 -9.83 14.36 -4.25
N THR A 270 -9.53 14.45 -2.95
CA THR A 270 -9.46 13.27 -2.09
C THR A 270 -10.77 12.51 -2.27
N PRO A 271 -10.75 11.27 -2.79
CA PRO A 271 -11.98 10.54 -3.05
C PRO A 271 -12.76 10.44 -1.75
N SER A 272 -14.00 10.92 -1.79
CA SER A 272 -14.91 10.83 -0.66
C SER A 272 -15.65 9.51 -0.77
N PHE A 273 -15.38 8.63 0.18
CA PHE A 273 -16.03 7.35 0.34
C PHE A 273 -17.07 7.44 1.44
N GLU A 274 -18.15 6.67 1.27
CA GLU A 274 -19.17 6.54 2.28
C GLU A 274 -18.60 5.88 3.54
N LEU A 275 -19.06 6.32 4.72
CA LEU A 275 -18.75 5.66 5.98
C LEU A 275 -19.40 4.27 6.01
N ASP A 276 -18.57 3.23 5.98
CA ASP A 276 -18.97 1.83 6.14
C ASP A 276 -18.37 1.20 7.41
N SER A 277 -18.73 -0.04 7.69
CA SER A 277 -18.22 -0.78 8.86
C SER A 277 -16.70 -0.93 8.87
N ASN A 278 -16.07 -1.00 7.69
CA ASN A 278 -14.62 -1.19 7.56
C ASN A 278 -13.87 0.11 7.89
N ARG A 279 -14.29 1.23 7.30
CA ARG A 279 -13.75 2.57 7.54
C ARG A 279 -14.01 3.02 8.97
N TYR A 280 -15.20 2.76 9.50
CA TYR A 280 -15.52 3.01 10.90
C TYR A 280 -14.52 2.32 11.83
N ALA A 281 -14.30 1.01 11.65
CA ALA A 281 -13.39 0.24 12.49
C ALA A 281 -11.92 0.70 12.37
N VAL A 282 -11.46 1.02 11.15
CA VAL A 282 -10.13 1.56 10.90
C VAL A 282 -9.96 2.91 11.57
N LEU A 283 -10.91 3.84 11.39
CA LEU A 283 -10.87 5.17 12.02
C LEU A 283 -10.92 5.07 13.54
N LYS A 284 -11.75 4.20 14.11
CA LYS A 284 -11.87 4.02 15.55
C LYS A 284 -10.55 3.55 16.15
N LEU A 285 -9.91 2.55 15.52
CA LEU A 285 -8.60 2.08 15.96
C LEU A 285 -7.55 3.18 15.83
N LEU A 286 -7.43 3.80 14.65
CA LEU A 286 -6.43 4.84 14.39
C LEU A 286 -6.60 6.04 15.32
N TYR A 287 -7.83 6.49 15.55
CA TYR A 287 -8.13 7.55 16.50
C TYR A 287 -7.67 7.18 17.90
N THR A 288 -8.04 5.99 18.38
CA THR A 288 -7.62 5.47 19.69
C THR A 288 -6.09 5.42 19.82
N LEU A 289 -5.39 5.06 18.74
CA LEU A 289 -3.94 5.04 18.69
C LEU A 289 -3.33 6.44 18.80
N VAL A 290 -3.78 7.39 17.96
CA VAL A 290 -3.20 8.75 17.92
C VAL A 290 -3.60 9.61 19.12
N SER A 291 -4.72 9.29 19.79
CA SER A 291 -5.17 9.99 20.99
C SER A 291 -4.61 9.39 22.28
N SER A 292 -3.86 8.28 22.21
CA SER A 292 -3.30 7.62 23.39
C SER A 292 -2.06 8.35 23.91
N ASP A 293 -1.92 8.45 25.23
CA ASP A 293 -0.72 8.99 25.89
C ASP A 293 0.56 8.22 25.50
N ASP A 294 0.43 6.93 25.18
CA ASP A 294 1.53 6.06 24.76
C ASP A 294 2.04 6.37 23.34
N PHE A 295 1.27 7.14 22.54
CA PHE A 295 1.57 7.41 21.14
C PHE A 295 2.91 8.14 20.99
N GLY A 296 3.13 9.19 21.80
CA GLY A 296 4.32 10.04 21.74
C GLY A 296 5.56 9.46 22.43
N THR A 297 5.41 8.42 23.26
CA THR A 297 6.46 7.97 24.20
C THR A 297 6.99 6.57 23.93
N THR A 298 6.16 5.66 23.43
CA THR A 298 6.52 4.23 23.33
C THR A 298 6.72 3.71 21.91
N MET A 299 6.38 4.52 20.91
CA MET A 299 6.42 4.16 19.50
C MET A 299 7.54 4.93 18.78
N MET A 300 8.20 4.31 17.80
CA MET A 300 9.21 5.00 17.00
C MET A 300 8.58 6.13 16.18
N VAL A 301 9.32 7.23 15.98
CA VAL A 301 8.85 8.41 15.24
C VAL A 301 8.33 8.06 13.83
N ASP A 302 9.03 7.20 13.08
CA ASP A 302 8.57 6.75 11.76
C ASP A 302 7.16 6.11 11.81
N ASN A 303 6.91 5.29 12.83
CA ASN A 303 5.65 4.60 13.04
C ASN A 303 4.56 5.58 13.49
N GLN A 304 4.92 6.60 14.29
CA GLN A 304 4.02 7.69 14.67
C GLN A 304 3.59 8.47 13.43
N ARG A 305 4.54 8.89 12.61
CA ARG A 305 4.28 9.59 11.35
C ARG A 305 3.39 8.76 10.42
N THR A 306 3.70 7.48 10.23
CA THR A 306 2.92 6.60 9.35
C THR A 306 1.49 6.40 9.86
N THR A 307 1.33 6.18 11.16
CA THR A 307 0.00 6.02 11.80
C THR A 307 -0.82 7.31 11.69
N LEU A 308 -0.19 8.46 11.97
CA LEU A 308 -0.84 9.77 11.88
C LEU A 308 -1.25 10.08 10.44
N MET A 309 -0.37 9.87 9.47
CA MET A 309 -0.67 10.07 8.04
C MET A 309 -1.88 9.24 7.60
N MET A 310 -1.92 7.96 8.00
CA MET A 310 -3.05 7.10 7.69
C MET A 310 -4.34 7.58 8.33
N PHE A 311 -4.29 7.97 9.61
CA PHE A 311 -5.45 8.51 10.31
C PHE A 311 -6.05 9.71 9.56
N LEU A 312 -5.21 10.66 9.16
CA LEU A 312 -5.65 11.84 8.41
C LEU A 312 -6.24 11.47 7.05
N GLN A 313 -5.62 10.54 6.32
CA GLN A 313 -6.08 10.12 5.00
C GLN A 313 -7.41 9.41 5.05
N VAL A 314 -7.57 8.46 5.98
CA VAL A 314 -8.86 7.78 6.16
C VAL A 314 -9.90 8.80 6.60
N LEU A 315 -9.56 9.75 7.48
CA LEU A 315 -10.49 10.77 7.96
C LEU A 315 -10.94 11.72 6.85
N ASN A 316 -9.99 12.24 6.04
CA ASN A 316 -10.26 13.17 4.95
C ASN A 316 -11.01 12.52 3.77
N SER A 317 -10.86 11.20 3.61
CA SER A 317 -11.52 10.43 2.55
C SER A 317 -12.86 9.83 2.97
N THR A 318 -13.33 10.02 4.20
CA THR A 318 -14.56 9.40 4.71
C THR A 318 -15.64 10.44 4.99
N ALA A 319 -16.82 10.24 4.43
CA ALA A 319 -18.00 11.05 4.69
C ALA A 319 -19.26 10.17 4.87
N PRO A 320 -20.16 10.48 5.81
CA PRO A 320 -20.02 11.48 6.88
C PRO A 320 -18.94 11.08 7.92
N ARG A 321 -18.59 12.00 8.83
CA ARG A 321 -17.70 11.67 9.95
C ARG A 321 -18.42 10.72 10.93
N PRO A 322 -17.72 9.73 11.50
CA PRO A 322 -18.34 8.77 12.42
C PRO A 322 -18.73 9.43 13.74
N GLY A 323 -19.78 8.91 14.40
CA GLY A 323 -20.35 9.54 15.60
C GLY A 323 -19.37 9.66 16.79
N PHE A 324 -18.38 8.77 16.89
CA PHE A 324 -17.35 8.83 17.93
C PHE A 324 -16.34 9.97 17.75
N LEU A 325 -16.28 10.61 16.56
CA LEU A 325 -15.50 11.83 16.31
C LEU A 325 -16.42 13.05 16.34
N PRO A 326 -16.58 13.71 17.51
CA PRO A 326 -17.37 14.93 17.56
C PRO A 326 -16.74 16.03 16.69
N SER A 327 -17.49 17.10 16.42
CA SER A 327 -17.00 18.20 15.56
C SER A 327 -15.70 18.84 16.05
N ASP A 328 -15.45 18.79 17.36
CA ASP A 328 -14.30 19.34 18.09
C ASP A 328 -13.32 18.26 18.58
N TRP A 329 -13.33 17.07 17.95
CA TRP A 329 -12.49 15.93 18.33
C TRP A 329 -10.99 16.26 18.48
N CYS A 330 -10.48 17.25 17.74
CA CYS A 330 -9.09 17.66 17.84
C CYS A 330 -8.94 18.92 18.70
N THR A 331 -8.41 18.74 19.92
CA THR A 331 -8.06 19.85 20.81
C THR A 331 -6.82 20.60 20.31
N PRO A 332 -6.61 21.87 20.71
CA PRO A 332 -5.38 22.60 20.36
C PRO A 332 -4.09 21.88 20.79
N THR A 333 -4.10 21.22 21.95
CA THR A 333 -2.97 20.43 22.45
C THR A 333 -2.71 19.21 21.57
N MET A 334 -3.76 18.51 21.15
CA MET A 334 -3.63 17.36 20.24
C MET A 334 -3.10 17.80 18.88
N ALA A 335 -3.63 18.90 18.32
CA ALA A 335 -3.13 19.48 17.07
C ALA A 335 -1.65 19.85 17.16
N PHE A 336 -1.22 20.46 18.26
CA PHE A 336 0.18 20.78 18.49
C PHE A 336 1.05 19.52 18.50
N ASN A 337 0.65 18.47 19.24
CA ASN A 337 1.38 17.20 19.26
C ASN A 337 1.47 16.54 17.88
N PHE A 338 0.38 16.56 17.10
CA PHE A 338 0.38 16.05 15.73
C PHE A 338 1.34 16.82 14.83
N THR A 339 1.40 18.15 14.95
CA THR A 339 2.36 18.96 14.19
C THR A 339 3.81 18.69 14.57
N GLN A 340 4.10 18.47 15.86
CA GLN A 340 5.43 18.08 16.33
C GLN A 340 5.88 16.74 15.71
N ILE A 341 4.99 15.75 15.67
CA ILE A 341 5.26 14.44 15.06
C ILE A 341 5.42 14.55 13.54
N ALA A 342 4.56 15.34 12.89
CA ALA A 342 4.53 15.51 11.44
C ALA A 342 5.71 16.32 10.89
N PHE A 343 6.32 17.21 11.69
CA PHE A 343 7.33 18.15 11.24
C PHE A 343 8.59 18.10 12.10
N GLU A 344 9.45 17.11 11.82
CA GLU A 344 10.76 16.98 12.45
C GLU A 344 11.85 17.07 11.35
N PRO A 345 12.57 18.21 11.23
CA PRO A 345 12.53 19.42 12.08
C PRO A 345 11.29 20.31 11.88
N PRO A 346 10.93 21.15 12.87
CA PRO A 346 9.71 21.97 12.85
C PRO A 346 9.74 23.08 11.80
N ASP A 347 10.93 23.37 11.25
CA ASP A 347 11.13 24.44 10.27
C ASP A 347 10.91 24.02 8.81
N TRP A 348 9.84 23.27 8.57
CA TRP A 348 9.48 22.87 7.22
C TRP A 348 9.11 24.06 6.33
N THR A 349 9.26 23.87 5.02
CA THR A 349 8.97 24.85 3.96
C THR A 349 8.31 24.17 2.76
N LEU A 350 7.93 24.94 1.74
CA LEU A 350 7.36 24.39 0.50
C LEU A 350 8.37 23.64 -0.39
N SER A 351 9.65 23.62 0.00
CA SER A 351 10.70 22.81 -0.63
C SER A 351 11.10 21.57 0.19
N SER A 352 10.41 21.31 1.31
CA SER A 352 10.62 20.11 2.13
C SER A 352 10.33 18.82 1.37
N ASP A 353 10.71 17.69 1.98
CA ASP A 353 10.49 16.36 1.41
C ASP A 353 9.00 16.04 1.20
N PHE A 354 8.75 15.04 0.36
CA PHE A 354 7.40 14.64 -0.03
C PHE A 354 6.50 14.26 1.17
N VAL A 355 7.03 13.58 2.18
CA VAL A 355 6.23 13.13 3.33
C VAL A 355 5.77 14.35 4.14
N THR A 356 6.66 15.30 4.35
CA THR A 356 6.36 16.56 5.02
C THR A 356 5.30 17.36 4.27
N LEU A 357 5.44 17.55 2.96
CA LEU A 357 4.44 18.26 2.15
C LEU A 357 3.09 17.54 2.12
N ARG A 358 3.09 16.21 2.16
CA ARG A 358 1.86 15.42 2.26
C ARG A 358 1.13 15.69 3.58
N PHE A 359 1.82 15.81 4.71
CA PHE A 359 1.19 16.20 5.98
C PHE A 359 0.56 17.58 5.91
N VAL A 360 1.25 18.55 5.28
CA VAL A 360 0.71 19.90 5.08
C VAL A 360 -0.60 19.85 4.32
N TYR A 361 -0.64 19.09 3.22
CA TYR A 361 -1.86 18.88 2.45
C TYR A 361 -2.98 18.29 3.31
N GLU A 362 -2.74 17.16 3.99
CA GLU A 362 -3.76 16.47 4.79
C GLU A 362 -4.27 17.32 5.97
N PHE A 363 -3.40 18.10 6.61
CA PHE A 363 -3.79 19.02 7.68
C PHE A 363 -4.64 20.19 7.17
N LEU A 364 -4.33 20.71 5.98
CA LEU A 364 -5.15 21.76 5.36
C LEU A 364 -6.55 21.25 5.00
N GLN A 365 -6.74 19.96 4.72
CA GLN A 365 -8.06 19.38 4.47
C GLN A 365 -8.94 19.27 5.73
N LEU A 366 -8.41 19.59 6.91
CA LEU A 366 -9.15 19.57 8.16
C LEU A 366 -9.60 20.97 8.61
N ASP A 367 -10.48 20.98 9.60
CA ASP A 367 -11.03 22.19 10.20
C ASP A 367 -10.47 22.36 11.61
N GLY A 368 -10.59 23.57 12.17
CA GLY A 368 -10.26 23.83 13.56
C GLY A 368 -8.75 23.90 13.84
N PRO A 369 -8.29 23.43 15.02
CA PRO A 369 -6.93 23.70 15.49
C PRO A 369 -5.81 23.17 14.59
N ILE A 370 -6.02 22.04 13.90
CA ILE A 370 -4.99 21.44 13.01
C ILE A 370 -4.66 22.37 11.85
N ALA A 371 -5.66 22.83 11.10
CA ALA A 371 -5.44 23.72 9.97
C ALA A 371 -4.89 25.08 10.42
N ASN A 372 -5.31 25.57 11.59
CA ASN A 372 -4.81 26.82 12.15
C ASN A 372 -3.30 26.81 12.43
N GLN A 373 -2.74 25.67 12.87
CA GLN A 373 -1.29 25.53 13.02
C GLN A 373 -0.57 25.69 11.68
N ILE A 374 -1.11 25.09 10.61
CA ILE A 374 -0.54 25.24 9.27
C ILE A 374 -0.67 26.68 8.77
N PHE A 375 -1.84 27.30 8.89
CA PHE A 375 -2.03 28.70 8.49
C PHE A 375 -1.08 29.65 9.23
N SER A 376 -0.92 29.45 10.55
CA SER A 376 0.03 30.20 11.36
C SER A 376 1.47 30.05 10.84
N ARG A 377 1.88 28.84 10.47
CA ARG A 377 3.21 28.59 9.89
C ARG A 377 3.37 29.21 8.51
N PHE A 378 2.34 29.21 7.67
CA PHE A 378 2.36 29.90 6.37
C PHE A 378 2.67 31.40 6.52
N VAL A 379 2.00 32.06 7.47
CA VAL A 379 2.15 33.49 7.73
C VAL A 379 3.49 33.80 8.40
N SER A 380 3.78 33.16 9.54
CA SER A 380 4.99 33.42 10.33
C SER A 380 6.27 33.02 9.61
N GLY A 381 6.24 31.90 8.87
CA GLY A 381 7.37 31.40 8.09
C GLY A 381 7.48 32.02 6.69
N ARG A 382 6.56 32.94 6.33
CA ARG A 382 6.53 33.61 5.02
C ARG A 382 6.63 32.60 3.85
N LEU A 383 5.82 31.54 3.90
CA LEU A 383 6.00 30.39 3.00
C LEU A 383 5.67 30.71 1.53
N LEU A 384 4.80 31.68 1.24
CA LEU A 384 4.52 32.08 -0.14
C LEU A 384 5.69 32.85 -0.77
N ASP A 385 6.59 33.43 0.02
CA ASP A 385 7.78 34.11 -0.47
C ASP A 385 8.73 33.13 -1.22
N TYR A 386 8.62 31.82 -0.95
CA TYR A 386 9.30 30.78 -1.73
C TYR A 386 8.71 30.64 -3.13
N VAL A 387 7.38 30.76 -3.26
CA VAL A 387 6.68 30.67 -4.55
C VAL A 387 7.04 31.86 -5.43
N VAL A 388 7.16 33.05 -4.84
CA VAL A 388 7.59 34.29 -5.53
C VAL A 388 8.99 34.14 -6.17
N LYS A 389 9.85 33.31 -5.58
CA LYS A 389 11.25 33.12 -5.98
C LYS A 389 11.48 32.03 -7.02
N PHE A 390 10.46 31.27 -7.44
CA PHE A 390 10.66 30.22 -8.45
C PHE A 390 11.12 30.78 -9.79
N ARG A 391 11.93 30.00 -10.51
CA ARG A 391 12.44 30.33 -11.85
C ARG A 391 12.43 29.10 -12.75
N GLY A 392 12.03 29.28 -14.01
CA GLY A 392 12.06 28.26 -15.06
C GLY A 392 10.89 27.27 -15.06
N ASP A 393 10.49 26.84 -16.26
CA ASP A 393 9.35 25.93 -16.46
C ASP A 393 9.54 24.56 -15.79
N ILE A 394 10.74 23.99 -15.85
CA ILE A 394 11.01 22.62 -15.35
C ILE A 394 10.80 22.57 -13.83
N GLU A 395 11.27 23.57 -13.10
CA GLU A 395 11.09 23.65 -11.65
C GLU A 395 9.62 23.81 -11.29
N ILE A 396 8.89 24.68 -11.99
CA ILE A 396 7.50 25.02 -11.67
C ILE A 396 6.54 23.87 -12.05
N LEU A 397 6.72 23.27 -13.23
CA LEU A 397 5.89 22.17 -13.72
C LEU A 397 6.20 20.85 -12.98
N GLY A 398 7.41 20.68 -12.47
CA GLY A 398 7.81 19.53 -11.66
C GLY A 398 7.17 19.49 -10.27
N ARG A 399 6.63 20.61 -9.77
CA ARG A 399 6.06 20.73 -8.41
C ARG A 399 4.54 20.54 -8.37
N GLN A 400 4.05 19.44 -8.94
CA GLN A 400 2.62 19.09 -8.91
C GLN A 400 2.04 19.06 -7.48
N TYR A 401 2.80 18.61 -6.49
CA TYR A 401 2.38 18.62 -5.08
C TYR A 401 2.04 20.01 -4.54
N LEU A 402 2.75 21.03 -5.01
CA LEU A 402 2.51 22.41 -4.59
C LEU A 402 1.15 22.90 -5.09
N GLN A 403 0.70 22.45 -6.26
CA GLN A 403 -0.63 22.75 -6.77
C GLN A 403 -1.71 22.28 -5.78
N GLY A 404 -1.62 21.04 -5.30
CA GLY A 404 -2.55 20.52 -4.29
C GLY A 404 -2.52 21.30 -2.97
N ILE A 405 -1.32 21.65 -2.48
CA ILE A 405 -1.17 22.45 -1.24
C ILE A 405 -1.76 23.85 -1.40
N LEU A 406 -1.43 24.55 -2.49
CA LEU A 406 -1.98 25.88 -2.75
C LEU A 406 -3.50 25.82 -2.93
N GLY A 407 -4.01 24.81 -3.62
CA GLY A 407 -5.45 24.55 -3.75
C GLY A 407 -6.12 24.40 -2.38
N ALA A 408 -5.57 23.54 -1.52
CA ALA A 408 -6.07 23.32 -0.16
C ALA A 408 -5.98 24.60 0.69
N PHE A 409 -4.86 25.32 0.64
CA PHE A 409 -4.66 26.59 1.35
C PHE A 409 -5.69 27.63 0.93
N VAL A 410 -5.81 27.91 -0.38
CA VAL A 410 -6.75 28.91 -0.92
C VAL A 410 -8.19 28.54 -0.61
N SER A 411 -8.56 27.25 -0.69
CA SER A 411 -9.93 26.79 -0.40
C SER A 411 -10.42 27.15 1.00
N ARG A 412 -9.48 27.28 1.95
CA ARG A 412 -9.79 27.39 3.39
C ARG A 412 -9.17 28.62 4.04
N VAL A 413 -8.42 29.43 3.30
CA VAL A 413 -7.73 30.64 3.79
C VAL A 413 -8.67 31.61 4.50
N ARG A 414 -9.93 31.70 4.06
CA ARG A 414 -11.00 32.53 4.64
C ARG A 414 -11.29 32.28 6.11
N ARG A 415 -10.76 31.19 6.68
CA ARG A 415 -10.91 30.82 8.09
C ARG A 415 -9.86 31.47 8.98
N SER A 416 -8.89 32.20 8.40
CA SER A 416 -7.85 32.91 9.13
C SER A 416 -7.61 34.28 8.51
N ASP A 417 -8.01 35.34 9.21
CA ASP A 417 -7.82 36.73 8.74
C ASP A 417 -6.34 37.05 8.47
N ALA A 418 -5.44 36.53 9.30
CA ALA A 418 -3.99 36.68 9.11
C ALA A 418 -3.51 36.00 7.82
N ALA A 419 -4.01 34.80 7.52
CA ALA A 419 -3.67 34.09 6.29
C ALA A 419 -4.26 34.77 5.05
N VAL A 420 -5.46 35.35 5.15
CA VAL A 420 -6.05 36.18 4.10
C VAL A 420 -5.19 37.41 3.85
N ALA A 421 -4.86 38.18 4.89
CA ALA A 421 -4.02 39.37 4.76
C ALA A 421 -2.67 39.04 4.12
N TYR A 422 -2.05 37.94 4.54
CA TYR A 422 -0.78 37.46 3.96
C TYR A 422 -0.91 37.03 2.49
N LEU A 423 -1.96 36.28 2.14
CA LEU A 423 -2.22 35.87 0.75
C LEU A 423 -2.45 37.08 -0.17
N PHE A 424 -3.14 38.10 0.32
CA PHE A 424 -3.48 39.30 -0.44
C PHE A 424 -2.41 40.42 -0.39
N GLU A 425 -1.22 40.13 0.13
CA GLU A 425 -0.02 40.91 -0.21
C GLU A 425 0.26 40.78 -1.71
N LEU A 426 0.64 41.89 -2.35
CA LEU A 426 0.72 41.99 -3.81
C LEU A 426 1.59 40.90 -4.45
N ASP A 427 2.77 40.64 -3.90
CA ASP A 427 3.69 39.66 -4.47
C ASP A 427 3.19 38.23 -4.28
N ASN A 428 2.51 37.94 -3.17
CA ASN A 428 1.96 36.63 -2.86
C ASN A 428 0.76 36.30 -3.75
N ILE A 429 -0.21 37.22 -3.87
CA ILE A 429 -1.37 37.02 -4.74
C ILE A 429 -0.95 36.92 -6.20
N PHE A 430 0.04 37.72 -6.62
CA PHE A 430 0.63 37.63 -7.96
C PHE A 430 1.26 36.26 -8.19
N ALA A 431 2.09 35.78 -7.27
CA ALA A 431 2.76 34.48 -7.41
C ALA A 431 1.76 33.31 -7.43
N VAL A 432 0.75 33.31 -6.55
CA VAL A 432 -0.28 32.25 -6.53
C VAL A 432 -1.13 32.30 -7.81
N CYS A 433 -1.51 33.48 -8.30
CA CYS A 433 -2.18 33.61 -9.60
C CYS A 433 -1.31 33.07 -10.74
N ALA A 434 -0.02 33.43 -10.76
CA ALA A 434 0.92 32.99 -11.76
C ALA A 434 1.05 31.46 -11.78
N MET A 435 1.19 30.83 -10.61
CA MET A 435 1.27 29.37 -10.51
C MET A 435 0.04 28.68 -11.08
N TYR A 436 -1.18 29.09 -10.71
CA TYR A 436 -2.39 28.49 -11.28
C TYR A 436 -2.53 28.74 -12.78
N ILE A 437 -2.09 29.89 -13.31
CA ILE A 437 -2.09 30.16 -14.76
C ILE A 437 -1.10 29.23 -15.47
N ILE A 438 0.11 29.07 -14.94
CA ILE A 438 1.16 28.21 -15.51
C ILE A 438 0.71 26.73 -15.50
N TRP A 439 0.17 26.24 -14.37
CA TRP A 439 -0.38 24.88 -14.25
C TRP A 439 -1.70 24.67 -14.96
N ARG A 440 -2.33 25.74 -15.46
CA ARG A 440 -3.64 25.71 -16.13
C ARG A 440 -4.76 25.27 -15.18
N ASP A 441 -4.62 25.58 -13.90
CA ASP A 441 -5.57 25.27 -12.84
C ASP A 441 -6.67 26.33 -12.76
N ILE A 442 -7.60 26.23 -13.68
CA ILE A 442 -8.72 27.17 -13.77
C ILE A 442 -9.65 27.08 -12.53
N PRO A 443 -9.97 25.88 -11.98
CA PRO A 443 -10.68 25.78 -10.70
C PRO A 443 -9.99 26.51 -9.55
N GLY A 444 -8.67 26.38 -9.42
CA GLY A 444 -7.87 27.09 -8.42
C GLY A 444 -7.95 28.61 -8.57
N LEU A 445 -7.85 29.13 -9.81
CA LEU A 445 -8.03 30.57 -10.08
C LEU A 445 -9.41 31.09 -9.70
N HIS A 446 -10.45 30.30 -9.97
CA HIS A 446 -11.82 30.67 -9.62
C HIS A 446 -12.00 30.73 -8.10
N LEU A 447 -11.48 29.74 -7.39
CA LEU A 447 -11.51 29.69 -5.94
C LEU A 447 -10.78 30.90 -5.33
N LEU A 448 -9.60 31.24 -5.86
CA LEU A 448 -8.82 32.40 -5.44
C LEU A 448 -9.55 33.73 -5.67
N ALA A 449 -10.12 33.93 -6.86
CA ALA A 449 -10.91 35.12 -7.18
C ALA A 449 -12.15 35.24 -6.28
N GLN A 450 -12.73 34.10 -5.89
CA GLN A 450 -13.85 34.08 -4.97
C GLN A 450 -13.44 34.43 -3.54
N CYS A 451 -12.19 34.23 -3.08
CA CYS A 451 -11.77 34.43 -1.68
C CYS A 451 -12.05 35.85 -1.15
N CYS A 452 -11.58 36.88 -1.85
CA CYS A 452 -11.84 38.29 -1.50
C CYS A 452 -12.08 39.08 -2.80
N PRO A 453 -13.28 39.03 -3.38
CA PRO A 453 -13.53 39.55 -4.72
C PRO A 453 -13.35 41.07 -4.81
N ASP A 454 -13.61 41.79 -3.72
CA ASP A 454 -13.59 43.25 -3.68
C ASP A 454 -12.26 43.80 -3.12
N HIS A 455 -11.24 42.96 -2.95
CA HIS A 455 -9.96 43.39 -2.41
C HIS A 455 -9.22 44.32 -3.40
N PRO A 456 -8.74 45.50 -2.98
CA PRO A 456 -8.19 46.51 -3.89
C PRO A 456 -6.94 46.05 -4.65
N VAL A 457 -6.16 45.12 -4.06
CA VAL A 457 -4.93 44.56 -4.65
C VAL A 457 -5.17 43.88 -6.00
N TRP A 458 -6.40 43.44 -6.29
CA TRP A 458 -6.72 42.82 -7.58
C TRP A 458 -6.40 43.72 -8.76
N THR A 459 -6.59 45.03 -8.62
CA THR A 459 -6.31 45.98 -9.70
C THR A 459 -4.84 45.95 -10.10
N GLU A 460 -3.95 45.98 -9.10
CA GLU A 460 -2.50 45.98 -9.31
C GLU A 460 -1.98 44.59 -9.69
N CYS A 461 -2.47 43.53 -9.05
CA CYS A 461 -2.16 42.15 -9.40
C CYS A 461 -2.49 41.84 -10.87
N LEU A 462 -3.71 42.19 -11.31
CA LEU A 462 -4.14 41.98 -12.69
C LEU A 462 -3.28 42.73 -13.71
N GLN A 463 -2.73 43.90 -13.37
CA GLN A 463 -1.78 44.62 -14.23
C GLN A 463 -0.44 43.88 -14.31
N LYS A 464 0.07 43.37 -13.17
CA LYS A 464 1.32 42.61 -13.13
C LYS A 464 1.26 41.26 -13.85
N LEU A 465 0.09 40.64 -14.03
CA LEU A 465 0.01 39.30 -14.67
C LEU A 465 0.63 39.20 -16.07
N ASP A 466 0.75 40.31 -16.83
CA ASP A 466 1.43 40.28 -18.13
C ASP A 466 2.95 40.04 -18.00
N THR A 467 3.52 40.27 -16.82
CA THR A 467 4.95 40.10 -16.53
C THR A 467 5.30 38.69 -16.01
N ILE A 468 4.34 37.77 -15.97
CA ILE A 468 4.58 36.37 -15.52
C ILE A 468 5.73 35.72 -16.30
N PRO A 469 5.77 35.76 -17.65
CA PRO A 469 6.82 35.11 -18.43
C PRO A 469 8.22 35.61 -18.06
N GLU A 470 8.37 36.92 -17.85
CA GLU A 470 9.63 37.56 -17.50
C GLU A 470 10.02 37.31 -16.04
N HIS A 471 9.07 37.44 -15.11
CA HIS A 471 9.31 37.26 -13.67
C HIS A 471 9.77 35.85 -13.31
N PHE A 472 9.19 34.84 -13.97
CA PHE A 472 9.49 33.43 -13.73
C PHE A 472 10.47 32.84 -14.73
N GLU A 473 11.05 33.63 -15.64
CA GLU A 473 12.03 33.17 -16.63
C GLU A 473 11.54 31.97 -17.47
N LEU A 474 10.29 32.04 -17.93
CA LEU A 474 9.65 30.96 -18.68
C LEU A 474 10.10 30.94 -20.14
N TRP A 475 10.05 29.77 -20.77
CA TRP A 475 10.39 29.61 -22.18
C TRP A 475 9.47 30.45 -23.08
N PRO A 476 9.99 31.04 -24.17
CA PRO A 476 9.21 31.87 -25.08
C PRO A 476 7.95 31.18 -25.64
N GLN A 477 7.99 29.86 -25.76
CA GLN A 477 6.88 29.05 -26.28
C GLN A 477 5.66 29.02 -25.33
N CYS A 478 5.87 29.20 -24.02
CA CYS A 478 4.80 29.26 -23.02
C CYS A 478 4.10 30.63 -22.98
N ARG A 479 4.75 31.67 -23.52
CA ARG A 479 4.35 33.08 -23.36
C ARG A 479 2.96 33.37 -23.90
N GLU A 480 2.69 33.01 -25.16
CA GLU A 480 1.40 33.29 -25.79
C GLU A 480 0.23 32.61 -25.06
N TYR A 481 0.45 31.37 -24.63
CA TYR A 481 -0.54 30.60 -23.86
C TYR A 481 -0.84 31.26 -22.51
N ILE A 482 0.18 31.71 -21.79
CA ILE A 482 0.04 32.37 -20.49
C ILE A 482 -0.73 33.67 -20.65
N LEU A 483 -0.31 34.54 -21.58
CA LEU A 483 -0.97 35.84 -21.82
C LEU A 483 -2.44 35.69 -22.26
N ARG A 484 -2.75 34.61 -22.99
CA ARG A 484 -4.14 34.27 -23.32
C ARG A 484 -4.96 33.90 -22.08
N THR A 485 -4.41 33.08 -21.19
CA THR A 485 -5.06 32.69 -19.93
C THR A 485 -5.23 33.91 -19.00
N VAL A 486 -4.23 34.80 -18.93
CA VAL A 486 -4.30 36.09 -18.22
C VAL A 486 -5.44 36.95 -18.74
N SER A 487 -5.59 37.05 -20.07
CA SER A 487 -6.67 37.80 -20.70
C SER A 487 -8.05 37.26 -20.33
N ASP A 488 -8.23 35.94 -20.39
CA ASP A 488 -9.47 35.27 -19.99
C ASP A 488 -9.79 35.49 -18.49
N PHE A 489 -8.77 35.43 -17.63
CA PHE A 489 -8.91 35.67 -16.19
C PHE A 489 -9.26 37.13 -15.86
N ARG A 490 -8.69 38.11 -16.58
CA ARG A 490 -9.05 39.53 -16.42
C ARG A 490 -10.52 39.78 -16.70
N VAL A 491 -11.08 39.14 -17.73
CA VAL A 491 -12.51 39.24 -18.06
C VAL A 491 -13.38 38.70 -16.92
N LEU A 492 -12.95 37.60 -16.29
CA LEU A 492 -13.65 37.00 -15.15
C LEU A 492 -13.74 37.96 -13.95
N ILE A 493 -12.64 38.62 -13.58
CA ILE A 493 -12.64 39.55 -12.42
C ILE A 493 -13.35 40.86 -12.74
N LYS A 494 -13.19 41.40 -13.96
CA LYS A 494 -13.79 42.70 -14.35
C LYS A 494 -15.29 42.63 -14.68
N GLY A 495 -15.82 41.48 -15.12
CA GLY A 495 -17.22 41.31 -15.56
C GLY A 495 -18.26 41.15 -14.44
N GLY A 496 -18.00 41.68 -13.24
CA GLY A 496 -18.78 41.45 -12.03
C GLY A 496 -20.19 42.05 -12.01
N GLU A 497 -21.18 41.39 -12.60
CA GLU A 497 -22.57 41.49 -12.13
C GLU A 497 -22.91 40.32 -11.19
N PRO A 498 -23.57 40.57 -10.05
CA PRO A 498 -23.88 39.54 -9.05
C PRO A 498 -24.80 38.43 -9.59
N ALA A 499 -25.62 38.71 -10.61
CA ALA A 499 -26.46 37.71 -11.29
C ALA A 499 -25.65 36.82 -12.27
N ALA A 500 -24.63 37.37 -12.94
CA ALA A 500 -23.80 36.67 -13.93
C ALA A 500 -22.79 35.69 -13.31
N ARG A 501 -22.47 35.86 -12.02
CA ARG A 501 -21.63 34.93 -11.22
C ARG A 501 -22.30 33.55 -11.01
N SER A 502 -23.59 33.42 -11.29
CA SER A 502 -24.31 32.13 -11.34
C SER A 502 -24.32 31.50 -12.74
N THR A 503 -24.08 32.28 -13.79
CA THR A 503 -24.15 31.87 -15.21
C THR A 503 -22.77 31.61 -15.83
N VAL A 504 -21.84 31.22 -14.98
CA VAL A 504 -20.44 30.83 -15.25
C VAL A 504 -20.35 29.65 -16.25
N SER A 505 -21.41 28.88 -16.50
CA SER A 505 -21.30 27.68 -17.36
C SER A 505 -20.92 27.93 -18.84
N SER A 506 -21.19 29.11 -19.41
CA SER A 506 -21.04 29.35 -20.86
C SER A 506 -19.63 29.78 -21.28
N LEU A 507 -19.00 30.71 -20.55
CA LEU A 507 -17.60 31.10 -20.73
C LEU A 507 -16.66 29.91 -20.40
N TRP A 508 -17.05 29.11 -19.42
CA TRP A 508 -16.30 27.94 -18.97
C TRP A 508 -16.44 26.75 -19.91
N ARG A 509 -17.59 26.57 -20.58
CA ARG A 509 -17.68 25.68 -21.75
C ARG A 509 -16.78 26.15 -22.88
N ARG A 510 -16.53 27.46 -23.07
CA ARG A 510 -15.57 27.94 -24.09
C ARG A 510 -14.13 27.61 -23.71
N LEU A 511 -13.73 27.79 -22.45
CA LEU A 511 -12.41 27.38 -21.94
C LEU A 511 -12.21 25.86 -22.05
N ARG A 512 -13.23 25.06 -21.70
CA ARG A 512 -13.18 23.59 -21.72
C ARG A 512 -13.30 23.00 -23.14
N ARG A 513 -14.10 23.57 -24.05
CA ARG A 513 -14.22 23.11 -25.45
C ARG A 513 -12.98 23.43 -26.28
N ARG A 514 -12.33 24.57 -26.03
CA ARG A 514 -11.07 24.95 -26.72
C ARG A 514 -9.89 24.05 -26.33
N ARG A 515 -9.93 23.44 -25.13
CA ARG A 515 -9.01 22.38 -24.68
C ARG A 515 -9.00 21.14 -25.60
N GLY A 516 -10.14 20.81 -26.24
CA GLY A 516 -10.26 19.63 -27.11
C GLY A 516 -9.79 19.84 -28.56
N ASN A 517 -9.62 21.09 -28.99
CA ASN A 517 -9.32 21.42 -30.40
C ASN A 517 -7.83 21.67 -30.67
N ILE A 518 -6.99 21.78 -29.65
CA ILE A 518 -5.54 22.04 -29.79
C ILE A 518 -4.77 20.84 -30.39
N GLY A 519 -5.43 19.68 -30.55
CA GLY A 519 -4.89 18.53 -31.30
C GLY A 519 -5.49 18.31 -32.70
N LYS A 520 -6.47 19.11 -33.15
CA LYS A 520 -7.17 18.89 -34.43
C LYS A 520 -6.85 19.93 -35.52
N GLU A 521 -6.19 21.03 -35.18
CA GLU A 521 -5.85 22.06 -36.17
C GLU A 521 -4.48 21.83 -36.87
N LEU A 522 -3.74 20.78 -36.54
CA LEU A 522 -2.47 20.42 -37.18
C LEU A 522 -2.57 19.38 -38.32
N THR A 523 -3.77 18.89 -38.67
CA THR A 523 -3.97 17.93 -39.78
C THR A 523 -4.80 18.48 -40.94
N GLY A 524 -4.97 19.80 -41.03
CA GLY A 524 -5.81 20.46 -42.02
C GLY A 524 -5.06 21.30 -43.06
N ALA A 525 -3.88 20.88 -43.54
CA ALA A 525 -3.24 21.55 -44.68
C ALA A 525 -2.25 20.62 -45.43
N SER A 526 -2.77 19.70 -46.25
CA SER A 526 -2.16 19.40 -47.55
C SER A 526 -3.14 18.63 -48.44
N LYS A 527 -3.56 19.28 -49.53
CA LYS A 527 -3.77 18.75 -50.89
C LYS A 527 -4.58 19.77 -51.68
N VAL A 528 -3.86 20.62 -52.41
CA VAL A 528 -4.23 21.03 -53.77
C VAL A 528 -3.66 19.97 -54.69
#